data_AF-A0A6A4LBK4-F1
#
_entry.id   AF-A0A6A4LBK4-F1
#
_cell.length_a   1.000
_cell.length_b   1.000
_cell.length_c   1.000
_cell.angle_alpha   90.00
_cell.angle_beta   90.00
_cell.angle_gamma   90.00
#
_symmetry.space_group_name_H-M   'P 1'
#
loop_
_entity.id
_entity.type
_entity.pdbx_description
1 polymer ?
#
loop_
_entity_poly.entity_id
_entity_poly.type
_entity_poly.pdbx_seq_one_letter_code
_entity_poly.pdbx_strand_id
1 'polypeptide(L)'
;MAASLNLFKLSCLLSLLPNSNLGIWPESRSGNNAAVSPPPSCSRIECPSYDVVHVGNGYEIRRYNSTAWASTSPIEDISLVEATRTGFLQ
;
A
#
# COMPACT_ATOMS: atom_id res chain seq x y z
N MET A 1 45.35 8.96 48.71
CA MET A 1 44.02 8.94 48.07
C MET A 1 44.22 9.02 46.57
N ALA A 2 44.30 7.89 45.88
CA ALA A 2 44.47 7.86 44.43
C ALA A 2 43.89 6.55 43.90
N ALA A 3 42.87 6.65 43.04
CA ALA A 3 42.52 5.69 42.00
C ALA A 3 41.28 6.22 41.26
N SER A 4 41.48 7.15 40.32
CA SER A 4 40.46 7.58 39.36
C SER A 4 40.91 7.18 37.95
N LEU A 5 40.81 5.91 37.61
CA LEU A 5 41.06 5.44 36.25
C LEU A 5 40.04 4.34 35.94
N ASN A 6 39.47 4.39 34.73
CA ASN A 6 38.69 3.36 34.03
C ASN A 6 37.18 3.59 33.79
N LEU A 7 36.70 4.85 33.73
CA LEU A 7 35.37 5.13 33.15
C LEU A 7 35.42 5.55 31.66
N PHE A 8 36.61 5.87 31.12
CA PHE A 8 36.74 6.35 29.73
C PHE A 8 36.84 5.25 28.66
N LYS A 9 36.82 3.96 29.03
CA LYS A 9 37.06 2.85 28.09
C LYS A 9 35.82 2.05 27.69
N LEU A 10 34.65 2.35 28.24
CA LEU A 10 33.38 1.70 27.83
C LEU A 10 32.60 2.49 26.76
N SER A 11 33.06 3.68 26.39
CA SER A 11 32.38 4.57 25.44
C SER A 11 32.55 4.13 23.97
N CYS A 12 33.68 3.53 23.62
CA CYS A 12 34.01 3.23 22.21
C CYS A 12 33.37 1.96 21.62
N LEU A 13 32.60 1.18 22.39
CA LEU A 13 31.98 -0.05 21.90
C LEU A 13 30.52 0.15 21.43
N LEU A 14 29.92 1.31 21.72
CA LEU A 14 28.52 1.61 21.39
C LEU A 14 28.35 2.20 19.98
N SER A 15 29.44 2.62 19.32
CA SER A 15 29.41 3.17 17.95
C SER A 15 29.45 2.12 16.84
N LEU A 16 29.60 0.83 17.19
CA LEU A 16 29.62 -0.29 16.24
C LEU A 16 28.28 -1.02 16.13
N LEU A 17 27.23 -0.57 16.82
CA LEU A 17 25.89 -1.07 16.55
C LEU A 17 25.46 -0.51 15.18
N PRO A 18 25.22 -1.36 14.17
CA PRO A 18 24.66 -0.88 12.92
C PRO A 18 23.35 -0.17 13.27
N ASN A 19 23.10 0.97 12.63
CA ASN A 19 21.81 1.67 12.66
C ASN A 19 20.74 0.67 12.24
N SER A 20 20.23 -0.07 13.22
CA SER A 20 18.99 -0.78 13.12
C SER A 20 18.00 0.35 13.08
N ASN A 21 17.62 0.78 11.87
CA ASN A 21 16.31 1.36 11.66
C ASN A 21 15.33 0.28 12.14
N LEU A 22 15.11 0.22 13.47
CA LEU A 22 13.86 -0.18 14.07
C LEU A 22 12.87 0.91 13.67
N GLY A 23 12.60 0.99 12.36
CA GLY A 23 11.36 1.49 11.85
C GLY A 23 10.32 0.52 12.37
N ILE A 24 9.91 0.72 13.61
CA ILE A 24 8.62 0.27 14.14
C ILE A 24 7.58 1.15 13.44
N TRP A 25 7.50 0.99 12.12
CA TRP A 25 6.25 1.17 11.43
C TRP A 25 5.48 -0.08 11.81
N PRO A 26 4.24 0.03 12.31
CA PRO A 26 3.43 -1.14 12.52
C PRO A 26 3.17 -1.73 11.13
N GLU A 27 4.04 -2.64 10.70
CA GLU A 27 3.71 -3.55 9.63
C GLU A 27 2.51 -4.31 10.17
N SER A 28 1.33 -3.90 9.72
CA SER A 28 0.09 -4.58 10.04
C SER A 28 0.35 -6.03 9.70
N ARG A 29 0.38 -6.89 10.72
CA ARG A 29 0.56 -8.33 10.56
C ARG A 29 -0.49 -8.78 9.55
N SER A 30 -0.04 -8.95 8.31
CA SER A 30 -0.72 -9.65 7.24
C SER A 30 -0.77 -11.11 7.68
N GLY A 31 -1.79 -11.41 8.46
CA GLY A 31 -1.92 -12.65 9.19
C GLY A 31 -3.32 -12.73 9.77
N ASN A 32 -4.29 -12.34 8.94
CA ASN A 32 -5.71 -12.65 8.96
C ASN A 32 -6.27 -11.94 7.74
N ASN A 33 -6.99 -12.67 6.88
CA ASN A 33 -7.75 -12.10 5.77
C ASN A 33 -8.78 -11.12 6.34
N ALA A 34 -8.37 -9.89 6.67
CA ALA A 34 -9.29 -8.79 6.86
C ALA A 34 -9.90 -8.58 5.48
N ALA A 35 -10.98 -9.32 5.22
CA ALA A 35 -11.74 -9.25 4.00
C ALA A 35 -12.17 -7.79 3.87
N VAL A 36 -11.46 -7.04 3.02
CA VAL A 36 -11.88 -5.70 2.65
C VAL A 36 -13.24 -5.90 2.00
N SER A 37 -14.28 -5.37 2.63
CA SER A 37 -15.62 -5.45 2.07
C SER A 37 -15.57 -4.80 0.69
N PRO A 38 -16.08 -5.47 -0.35
CA PRO A 38 -16.10 -4.87 -1.68
C PRO A 38 -16.89 -3.55 -1.65
N PRO A 39 -16.66 -2.65 -2.61
CA PRO A 39 -17.41 -1.40 -2.69
C PRO A 39 -18.92 -1.66 -2.55
N PRO A 40 -19.69 -0.80 -1.85
CA PRO A 40 -21.11 -1.05 -1.57
C PRO A 40 -21.95 -1.37 -2.82
N SER A 41 -21.58 -0.81 -3.98
CA SER A 41 -22.20 -1.12 -5.27
C SER A 41 -22.12 -2.61 -5.62
N CYS A 42 -20.99 -3.25 -5.38
CA CYS A 42 -20.75 -4.66 -5.71
C CYS A 42 -21.59 -5.64 -4.88
N SER A 43 -22.36 -5.16 -3.89
CA SER A 43 -23.38 -5.97 -3.22
C SER A 43 -24.68 -6.14 -4.02
N ARG A 44 -24.89 -5.29 -5.05
CA ARG A 44 -26.12 -5.21 -5.83
C ARG A 44 -25.91 -5.40 -7.33
N ILE A 45 -24.72 -5.11 -7.83
CA ILE A 45 -24.35 -5.25 -9.25
C ILE A 45 -23.10 -6.10 -9.38
N GLU A 46 -22.95 -6.75 -10.53
CA GLU A 46 -21.74 -7.48 -10.86
C GLU A 46 -20.52 -6.54 -10.91
N CYS A 47 -19.42 -7.00 -10.32
CA CYS A 47 -18.15 -6.28 -10.31
C CYS A 47 -17.02 -7.23 -10.77
N PRO A 48 -15.96 -6.71 -11.39
CA PRO A 48 -14.78 -7.51 -11.72
C PRO A 48 -14.19 -8.15 -10.46
N SER A 49 -13.90 -9.45 -10.54
CA SER A 49 -13.27 -10.20 -9.44
C SER A 49 -11.80 -9.79 -9.27
N TYR A 50 -11.33 -9.73 -8.03
CA TYR A 50 -9.95 -9.40 -7.70
C TYR A 50 -9.50 -10.12 -6.41
N ASP A 51 -8.18 -10.33 -6.31
CA ASP A 51 -7.53 -10.74 -5.06
C ASP A 51 -6.98 -9.51 -4.34
N VAL A 52 -7.20 -9.40 -3.03
CA VAL A 52 -6.52 -8.40 -2.20
C VAL A 52 -5.15 -8.94 -1.79
N VAL A 53 -4.09 -8.29 -2.27
CA VAL A 53 -2.69 -8.69 -2.01
C VAL A 53 -2.16 -8.05 -0.73
N HIS A 54 -2.57 -6.82 -0.44
CA HIS A 54 -2.13 -6.06 0.72
C HIS A 54 -3.14 -4.95 1.05
N VAL A 55 -3.22 -4.58 2.33
CA VAL A 55 -4.02 -3.45 2.82
C VAL A 55 -3.11 -2.55 3.62
N GLY A 56 -3.01 -1.29 3.22
CA GLY A 56 -2.23 -0.26 3.89
C GLY A 56 -3.11 0.82 4.51
N ASN A 57 -2.48 1.90 5.00
CA ASN A 57 -3.21 3.02 5.57
C ASN A 57 -3.89 3.85 4.46
N GLY A 58 -5.19 3.64 4.28
CA GLY A 58 -6.00 4.37 3.30
C GLY A 58 -5.91 3.85 1.86
N TYR A 59 -5.31 2.67 1.65
CA TYR A 59 -5.23 2.05 0.33
C TYR A 59 -5.21 0.52 0.41
N GLU A 60 -5.47 -0.13 -0.71
CA GLU A 60 -5.35 -1.57 -0.91
C GLU A 60 -4.69 -1.88 -2.25
N ILE A 61 -3.99 -3.01 -2.32
CA ILE A 61 -3.40 -3.53 -3.54
C ILE A 61 -4.30 -4.66 -4.03
N ARG A 62 -4.95 -4.44 -5.19
CA ARG A 62 -5.82 -5.41 -5.85
C ARG A 62 -5.17 -6.00 -7.09
N ARG A 63 -5.16 -7.33 -7.19
CA ARG A 63 -4.75 -8.05 -8.40
C ARG A 63 -5.99 -8.50 -9.16
N TYR A 64 -6.18 -7.93 -10.35
CA TYR A 64 -7.16 -8.41 -11.31
C TYR A 64 -6.50 -9.47 -12.19
N ASN A 65 -7.17 -10.60 -12.38
CA ASN A 65 -6.73 -11.65 -13.31
C ASN A 65 -7.14 -11.28 -14.74
N SER A 66 -7.33 -12.27 -15.61
CA SER A 66 -7.88 -12.06 -16.94
C SER A 66 -9.37 -11.75 -16.87
N THR A 67 -9.79 -10.61 -17.39
CA THR A 67 -11.20 -10.24 -17.59
C THR A 67 -11.33 -9.47 -18.89
N ALA A 68 -12.46 -9.64 -19.58
CA ALA A 68 -12.78 -8.83 -20.75
C ALA A 68 -13.21 -7.43 -20.32
N TRP A 69 -12.80 -6.42 -21.08
CA TRP A 69 -13.21 -5.03 -20.91
C TRP A 69 -13.75 -4.52 -22.24
N ALA A 70 -14.88 -3.81 -22.22
CA ALA A 70 -15.33 -3.04 -23.36
C ALA A 70 -14.57 -1.70 -23.37
N SER A 71 -13.95 -1.38 -24.50
CA SER A 71 -13.23 -0.13 -24.72
C SER A 71 -13.62 0.46 -26.06
N THR A 72 -13.53 1.79 -26.18
CA THR A 72 -13.75 2.50 -27.44
C THR A 72 -12.43 3.08 -27.99
N SER A 73 -12.46 3.61 -29.22
CA SER A 73 -11.35 4.37 -29.80
C SER A 73 -10.95 5.55 -28.91
N PRO A 74 -9.67 5.96 -28.91
CA PRO A 74 -9.21 7.10 -28.13
C PRO A 74 -10.05 8.37 -28.38
N ILE A 75 -10.35 9.09 -27.31
CA ILE A 75 -11.04 10.38 -27.34
C ILE A 75 -10.04 11.43 -26.85
N GLU A 76 -9.57 12.28 -27.76
CA GLU A 76 -8.63 13.35 -27.45
C GLU A 76 -9.39 14.55 -26.88
N ASP A 77 -9.26 14.78 -25.57
CA ASP A 77 -9.86 15.92 -24.86
C ASP A 77 -8.94 16.29 -23.69
N ILE A 78 -9.02 17.56 -23.25
CA ILE A 78 -8.37 18.04 -22.03
C ILE A 78 -9.17 17.67 -20.76
N SER A 79 -10.46 17.35 -20.91
CA SER A 79 -11.39 17.07 -19.83
C SER A 79 -11.67 15.57 -19.70
N LEU A 80 -11.22 14.97 -18.59
CA LEU A 80 -11.54 13.59 -18.24
C LEU A 80 -13.06 13.35 -18.14
N VAL A 81 -13.80 14.34 -17.63
CA VAL A 81 -15.26 14.23 -17.42
C VAL A 81 -15.99 14.18 -18.75
N GLU A 82 -15.64 15.06 -19.70
CA GLU A 82 -16.29 15.12 -21.02
C GLU A 82 -15.93 13.92 -21.90
N ALA A 83 -14.64 13.53 -21.90
CA ALA A 83 -14.20 12.33 -22.61
C ALA A 83 -14.89 11.07 -22.08
N THR A 84 -15.00 10.91 -20.76
CA THR A 84 -15.66 9.74 -20.15
C THR A 84 -17.16 9.72 -20.45
N ARG A 85 -17.84 10.88 -20.39
CA ARG A 85 -19.26 10.99 -20.74
C ARG A 85 -19.51 10.59 -22.20
N THR A 86 -18.66 11.06 -23.10
CA THR A 86 -18.75 10.74 -24.53
C THR A 86 -18.49 9.26 -24.78
N GLY A 87 -17.43 8.69 -24.19
CA GLY A 87 -17.08 7.28 -24.36
C GLY A 87 -18.10 6.31 -23.76
N PHE A 88 -18.80 6.69 -22.69
CA PHE A 88 -19.86 5.86 -22.09
C PHE A 88 -21.12 5.73 -22.97
N LEU A 89 -21.34 6.65 -23.91
CA LEU A 89 -22.53 6.69 -24.76
C LEU A 89 -22.33 6.06 -26.15
N GLN A 90 -21.13 5.55 -26.46
CA GLN A 90 -20.82 4.87 -27.72
C GLN A 90 -21.16 3.38 -27.66
#